data_AF-A0A7J4IG25-F1
#
_entry.id   AF-A0A7J4IG25-F1
#
_cell.length_a   1.000
_cell.length_b   1.000
_cell.length_c   1.000
_cell.angle_alpha   90.00
_cell.angle_beta   90.00
_cell.angle_gamma   90.00
#
_symmetry.space_group_name_H-M   'P 1'
#
loop_
_entity.id
_entity.type
_entity.pdbx_description
1 polymer ?
#
loop_
_entity_poly.entity_id
_entity_poly.type
_entity_poly.pdbx_seq_one_letter_code
_entity_poly.pdbx_strand_id
1 'polypeptide(L)'
;MALKELLRTAYDRNNIVYHLDDGCMGGGGEKIPFDQSTDRQELRNIYTSYFLHNDSENWRRSVFRYATIIFNQTVAAAVAYVGEHPWLYWHIHGINTFAISAQSMQKTSQKNSKPLDFIFSCAMMHETGHTFGIDFMFPVGCDNILTSRPYHVAYWFFGNYKSCMNYRYTYSILDYSDGSHGLFDYDDWSGLDFSFFEKNW
;
A
#
# COMPACT_ATOMS: atom_id res chain seq x y z
N MET A 1 9.61 10.48 11.87
CA MET A 1 8.65 11.33 12.62
C MET A 1 7.67 12.00 11.68
N ALA A 2 8.11 12.65 10.59
CA ALA A 2 7.19 13.31 9.66
C ALA A 2 6.27 12.34 8.89
N LEU A 3 6.77 11.17 8.42
CA LEU A 3 5.92 10.17 7.74
C LEU A 3 4.72 9.70 8.58
N LYS A 4 4.91 9.41 9.86
CA LYS A 4 3.83 8.95 10.75
C LYS A 4 2.72 9.99 10.86
N GLU A 5 3.10 11.26 11.02
CA GLU A 5 2.16 12.39 11.10
C GLU A 5 1.46 12.66 9.77
N LEU A 6 2.15 12.50 8.63
CA LEU A 6 1.56 12.61 7.30
C LEU A 6 0.44 11.60 7.09
N LEU A 7 0.69 10.32 7.40
CA LEU A 7 -0.33 9.26 7.30
C LEU A 7 -1.48 9.51 8.28
N ARG A 8 -1.19 9.76 9.56
CA ARG A 8 -2.21 10.06 10.57
C ARG A 8 -3.13 11.18 10.14
N THR A 9 -2.56 12.30 9.67
CA THR A 9 -3.34 13.45 9.23
C THR A 9 -4.33 13.10 8.11
N ALA A 10 -3.96 12.22 7.17
CA ALA A 10 -4.85 11.81 6.09
C ALA A 10 -6.04 10.97 6.61
N TYR A 11 -5.78 10.00 7.49
CA TYR A 11 -6.83 9.17 8.09
C TYR A 11 -7.70 9.93 9.10
N ASP A 12 -7.11 10.81 9.92
CA ASP A 12 -7.80 11.59 10.94
C ASP A 12 -8.87 12.51 10.34
N ARG A 13 -8.62 13.06 9.14
CA ARG A 13 -9.61 13.86 8.37
C ARG A 13 -10.87 13.07 8.03
N ASN A 14 -10.77 11.75 8.00
CA ASN A 14 -11.85 10.82 7.69
C ASN A 14 -12.35 10.09 8.94
N ASN A 15 -12.04 10.60 10.15
CA ASN A 15 -12.41 10.02 11.44
C ASN A 15 -11.87 8.58 11.64
N ILE A 16 -10.74 8.25 11.02
CA ILE A 16 -10.07 6.96 11.17
C ILE A 16 -8.79 7.17 11.96
N VAL A 17 -8.61 6.41 13.04
CA VAL A 17 -7.38 6.48 13.84
C VAL A 17 -6.32 5.56 13.23
N TYR A 18 -5.23 6.15 12.74
CA TYR A 18 -4.12 5.39 12.15
C TYR A 18 -2.95 5.18 13.12
N HIS A 19 -2.66 3.92 13.44
CA HIS A 19 -1.52 3.52 14.26
C HIS A 19 -0.43 2.87 13.42
N LEU A 20 0.76 3.47 13.41
CA LEU A 20 1.97 2.89 12.82
C LEU A 20 2.90 2.41 13.93
N ASP A 21 3.01 1.09 14.06
CA ASP A 21 3.93 0.43 14.99
C ASP A 21 5.30 0.20 14.33
N ASP A 22 6.32 0.87 14.86
CA ASP A 22 7.74 0.68 14.49
C ASP A 22 8.51 -0.14 15.56
N GLY A 23 7.79 -0.88 16.40
CA GLY A 23 8.31 -1.78 17.44
C GLY A 23 7.94 -1.40 18.87
N CYS A 24 7.17 -0.35 19.07
CA CYS A 24 6.75 0.10 20.40
C CYS A 24 5.43 -0.56 20.87
N MET A 25 4.65 -1.15 19.97
CA MET A 25 3.37 -1.82 20.28
C MET A 25 3.45 -3.34 20.21
N GLY A 26 4.63 -3.90 19.91
CA GLY A 26 4.88 -5.34 19.87
C GLY A 26 4.39 -6.06 18.61
N GLY A 27 3.93 -5.33 17.58
CA GLY A 27 3.52 -5.83 16.27
C GLY A 27 4.53 -5.63 15.15
N GLY A 28 5.50 -4.72 15.30
CA GLY A 28 6.52 -4.40 14.29
C GLY A 28 7.93 -4.19 14.85
N GLY A 29 8.76 -3.46 14.09
CA GLY A 29 10.11 -3.03 14.50
C GLY A 29 11.22 -4.07 14.38
N GLU A 30 10.90 -5.24 13.83
CA GLU A 30 11.87 -6.30 13.60
C GLU A 30 12.84 -5.93 12.47
N LYS A 31 14.11 -6.29 12.64
CA LYS A 31 15.13 -6.09 11.61
C LYS A 31 15.35 -7.40 10.88
N ILE A 32 15.11 -7.38 9.58
CA ILE A 32 15.45 -8.48 8.68
C ILE A 32 16.90 -8.34 8.18
N PRO A 33 17.62 -9.44 7.94
CA PRO A 33 18.92 -9.42 7.29
C PRO A 33 18.86 -8.68 5.96
N PHE A 34 19.89 -7.89 5.66
CA PHE A 34 19.97 -7.18 4.40
C PHE A 34 20.25 -8.15 3.25
N ASP A 35 19.55 -7.94 2.16
CA ASP A 35 19.75 -8.56 0.87
C ASP A 35 19.69 -7.51 -0.25
N GLN A 36 20.27 -7.83 -1.41
CA GLN A 36 20.31 -6.89 -2.54
C GLN A 36 19.01 -6.85 -3.35
N SER A 37 18.18 -7.89 -3.25
CA SER A 37 16.96 -8.03 -4.02
C SER A 37 16.08 -9.09 -3.39
N THR A 38 14.95 -8.67 -2.85
CA THR A 38 14.01 -9.56 -2.18
C THR A 38 12.98 -10.03 -3.18
N ASP A 39 12.80 -11.35 -3.30
CA ASP A 39 11.76 -11.94 -4.13
C ASP A 39 10.47 -12.25 -3.36
N ARG A 40 9.46 -12.75 -4.07
CA ARG A 40 8.15 -13.03 -3.46
C ARG A 40 8.19 -14.16 -2.45
N GLN A 41 8.98 -15.20 -2.73
CA GLN A 41 9.09 -16.33 -1.81
C GLN A 41 9.82 -15.90 -0.55
N GLU A 42 10.85 -15.07 -0.69
CA GLU A 42 11.55 -14.47 0.42
C GLU A 42 10.65 -13.57 1.26
N LEU A 43 9.80 -12.74 0.65
CA LEU A 43 8.82 -11.92 1.38
C LEU A 43 7.81 -12.76 2.17
N ARG A 44 7.38 -13.91 1.63
CA ARG A 44 6.57 -14.88 2.39
C ARG A 44 7.34 -15.48 3.55
N ASN A 45 8.60 -15.84 3.33
CA ASN A 45 9.45 -16.37 4.41
C ASN A 45 9.70 -15.31 5.49
N ILE A 46 9.87 -14.05 5.11
CA ILE A 46 10.00 -12.91 6.03
C ILE A 46 8.74 -12.78 6.87
N TYR A 47 7.56 -12.76 6.23
CA TYR A 47 6.28 -12.69 6.93
C TYR A 47 6.10 -13.85 7.92
N THR A 48 6.35 -15.09 7.49
CA THR A 48 6.21 -16.26 8.36
C THR A 48 7.23 -16.27 9.50
N SER A 49 8.50 -15.96 9.22
CA SER A 49 9.59 -16.16 10.19
C SER A 49 9.73 -14.99 11.16
N TYR A 50 9.57 -13.76 10.68
CA TYR A 50 9.75 -12.56 11.48
C TYR A 50 8.40 -12.09 12.02
N PHE A 51 7.42 -11.81 11.18
CA PHE A 51 6.16 -11.26 11.70
C PHE A 51 5.34 -12.27 12.50
N LEU A 52 5.18 -13.50 11.99
CA LEU A 52 4.42 -14.57 12.65
C LEU A 52 5.24 -15.45 13.61
N HIS A 53 6.57 -15.33 13.64
CA HIS A 53 7.46 -16.18 14.45
C HIS A 53 7.26 -17.70 14.22
N ASN A 54 6.96 -18.09 12.97
CA ASN A 54 6.62 -19.46 12.56
C ASN A 54 5.37 -20.04 13.26
N ASP A 55 4.50 -19.19 13.78
CA ASP A 55 3.19 -19.55 14.34
C ASP A 55 2.08 -19.03 13.42
N SER A 56 1.41 -19.95 12.69
CA SER A 56 0.35 -19.59 11.75
C SER A 56 -0.90 -19.00 12.41
N GLU A 57 -1.08 -19.26 13.71
CA GLU A 57 -2.18 -18.78 14.55
C GLU A 57 -1.77 -17.56 15.40
N ASN A 58 -0.59 -16.98 15.13
CA ASN A 58 -0.12 -15.81 15.84
C ASN A 58 -1.12 -14.65 15.71
N TRP A 59 -1.56 -14.13 16.85
CA TRP A 59 -2.59 -13.08 16.96
C TRP A 59 -2.27 -11.83 16.15
N ARG A 60 -0.98 -11.55 15.89
CA ARG A 60 -0.53 -10.41 15.07
C ARG A 60 -1.19 -10.40 13.69
N ARG A 61 -1.43 -11.59 13.11
CA ARG A 61 -2.12 -11.76 11.82
C ARG A 61 -3.48 -11.08 11.77
N SER A 62 -4.19 -11.07 12.89
CA SER A 62 -5.55 -10.54 12.98
C SER A 62 -5.63 -9.11 13.52
N VAL A 63 -4.48 -8.48 13.81
CA VAL A 63 -4.43 -7.14 14.41
C VAL A 63 -3.63 -6.16 13.56
N PHE A 64 -2.50 -6.60 12.99
CA PHE A 64 -1.59 -5.71 12.27
C PHE A 64 -1.60 -5.94 10.77
N ARG A 65 -1.36 -4.83 10.05
CA ARG A 65 -0.91 -4.84 8.66
C ARG A 65 0.61 -4.78 8.68
N TYR A 66 1.29 -5.81 8.18
CA TYR A 66 2.74 -5.90 8.21
C TYR A 66 3.37 -5.18 7.00
N ALA A 67 4.15 -4.13 7.25
CA ALA A 67 4.84 -3.39 6.21
C ALA A 67 6.33 -3.73 6.22
N THR A 68 6.85 -4.27 5.11
CA THR A 68 8.28 -4.59 4.98
C THR A 68 8.99 -3.54 4.13
N ILE A 69 10.05 -2.92 4.67
CA ILE A 69 10.92 -2.06 3.89
C ILE A 69 12.15 -2.86 3.45
N ILE A 70 12.27 -3.08 2.15
CA ILE A 70 13.36 -3.84 1.53
C ILE A 70 14.27 -2.91 0.73
N PHE A 71 15.49 -3.34 0.43
CA PHE A 71 16.39 -2.52 -0.38
C PHE A 71 15.89 -2.38 -1.81
N ASN A 72 15.56 -3.50 -2.45
CA ASN A 72 15.09 -3.58 -3.82
C ASN A 72 14.23 -4.83 -4.05
N GLN A 73 13.34 -4.79 -5.04
CA GLN A 73 12.67 -5.97 -5.57
C GLN A 73 12.57 -5.88 -7.10
N THR A 74 12.40 -7.02 -7.76
CA THR A 74 12.36 -7.11 -9.23
C THR A 74 10.98 -6.87 -9.83
N VAL A 75 9.92 -6.80 -9.01
CA VAL A 75 8.53 -6.80 -9.48
C VAL A 75 7.97 -5.37 -9.61
N ALA A 76 8.04 -4.56 -8.55
CA ALA A 76 7.43 -3.23 -8.50
C ALA A 76 8.16 -2.29 -7.52
N ALA A 77 7.82 -1.00 -7.51
CA ALA A 77 8.38 -0.05 -6.55
C ALA A 77 7.86 -0.29 -5.12
N ALA A 78 6.59 -0.64 -5.02
CA ALA A 78 5.90 -1.12 -3.83
C ALA A 78 4.84 -2.13 -4.31
N VAL A 79 4.44 -3.05 -3.43
CA VAL A 79 3.44 -4.06 -3.75
C VAL A 79 2.80 -4.63 -2.49
N ALA A 80 1.47 -4.64 -2.46
CA ALA A 80 0.67 -5.37 -1.50
C ALA A 80 0.63 -6.84 -1.90
N TYR A 81 0.88 -7.72 -0.92
CA TYR A 81 0.70 -9.15 -1.09
C TYR A 81 -0.60 -9.54 -0.45
N VAL A 82 -1.69 -9.34 -1.21
CA VAL A 82 -2.99 -9.85 -0.83
C VAL A 82 -2.99 -11.36 -1.12
N GLY A 83 -2.91 -12.17 -0.06
CA GLY A 83 -3.20 -13.60 -0.12
C GLY A 83 -2.01 -14.57 -0.08
N GLU A 84 -2.33 -15.81 0.27
CA GLU A 84 -1.44 -16.98 0.18
C GLU A 84 -1.38 -17.55 -1.26
N HIS A 85 -2.09 -16.93 -2.20
CA HIS A 85 -2.35 -17.47 -3.53
C HIS A 85 -1.32 -17.02 -4.60
N PRO A 86 -1.22 -17.74 -5.73
CA PRO A 86 -0.43 -17.32 -6.89
C PRO A 86 -0.89 -15.96 -7.47
N TRP A 87 -0.03 -15.34 -8.28
CA TRP A 87 -0.17 -13.96 -8.79
C TRP A 87 -1.46 -13.64 -9.57
N LEU A 88 -2.24 -14.65 -9.97
CA LEU A 88 -3.50 -14.46 -10.69
C LEU A 88 -4.69 -14.16 -9.76
N TYR A 89 -4.48 -14.11 -8.45
CA TYR A 89 -5.52 -14.09 -7.42
C TYR A 89 -5.41 -12.88 -6.48
N TRP A 90 -5.11 -11.71 -7.03
CA TRP A 90 -5.03 -10.45 -6.27
C TRP A 90 -6.33 -10.09 -5.53
N HIS A 91 -7.46 -10.60 -6.04
CA HIS A 91 -8.80 -10.43 -5.45
C HIS A 91 -9.12 -11.37 -4.28
N ILE A 92 -8.22 -12.28 -3.88
CA ILE A 92 -8.52 -13.25 -2.82
C ILE A 92 -8.01 -12.72 -1.48
N HIS A 93 -8.92 -12.66 -0.49
CA HIS A 93 -8.64 -12.29 0.88
C HIS A 93 -7.41 -13.05 1.42
N GLY A 94 -6.48 -12.32 2.03
CA GLY A 94 -5.40 -12.94 2.77
C GLY A 94 -4.15 -12.06 2.84
N ILE A 95 -3.23 -12.50 3.70
CA ILE A 95 -2.03 -11.83 4.21
C ILE A 95 -2.11 -10.29 4.20
N ASN A 96 -2.29 -9.74 5.39
CA ASN A 96 -2.35 -8.31 5.62
C ASN A 96 -0.95 -7.66 5.53
N THR A 97 -0.32 -7.68 4.34
CA THR A 97 1.08 -7.29 4.20
C THR A 97 1.38 -6.57 2.89
N PHE A 98 2.38 -5.72 2.92
CA PHE A 98 2.94 -5.09 1.72
C PHE A 98 4.44 -4.84 1.88
N ALA A 99 5.14 -4.72 0.76
CA ALA A 99 6.56 -4.41 0.72
C ALA A 99 6.84 -3.14 -0.08
N ILE A 100 7.82 -2.35 0.37
CA ILE A 100 8.26 -1.11 -0.29
C ILE A 100 9.77 -1.17 -0.52
N SER A 101 10.18 -0.91 -1.76
CA SER A 101 11.60 -0.80 -2.14
C SER A 101 12.14 0.59 -1.78
N ALA A 102 13.08 0.63 -0.84
CA ALA A 102 13.74 1.86 -0.42
C ALA A 102 14.51 2.52 -1.58
N GLN A 103 15.17 1.73 -2.44
CA GLN A 103 15.87 2.25 -3.60
C GLN A 103 14.89 2.90 -4.59
N SER A 104 13.73 2.29 -4.83
CA SER A 104 12.69 2.85 -5.71
C SER A 104 12.13 4.15 -5.14
N MET A 105 11.88 4.23 -3.83
CA MET A 105 11.40 5.46 -3.19
C MET A 105 12.42 6.60 -3.30
N GLN A 106 13.72 6.31 -3.12
CA GLN A 106 14.79 7.30 -3.31
C GLN A 106 14.83 7.85 -4.74
N LYS A 107 14.77 6.96 -5.74
CA LYS A 107 14.72 7.35 -7.16
C LYS A 107 13.49 8.19 -7.48
N THR A 108 12.32 7.81 -6.96
CA THR A 108 11.06 8.55 -7.15
C THR A 108 11.09 9.92 -6.48
N SER A 109 11.65 10.02 -5.27
CA SER A 109 11.85 11.29 -4.56
C SER A 109 12.71 12.25 -5.37
N GLN A 110 13.84 11.79 -5.91
CA GLN A 110 14.70 12.59 -6.77
C GLN A 110 13.99 13.01 -8.06
N LYS A 111 13.37 12.06 -8.76
CA LYS A 111 12.67 12.31 -10.02
C LYS A 111 11.54 13.34 -9.88
N ASN A 112 10.76 13.23 -8.80
CA ASN A 112 9.61 14.10 -8.57
C ASN A 112 9.95 15.37 -7.79
N SER A 113 11.20 15.52 -7.33
CA SER A 113 11.64 16.61 -6.45
C SER A 113 10.76 16.77 -5.20
N LYS A 114 10.40 15.64 -4.58
CA LYS A 114 9.56 15.60 -3.36
C LYS A 114 10.32 15.01 -2.17
N PRO A 115 10.01 15.43 -0.94
CA PRO A 115 10.62 14.85 0.25
C PRO A 115 10.45 13.33 0.29
N LEU A 116 11.49 12.62 0.71
CA LEU A 116 11.48 11.15 0.77
C LEU A 116 10.35 10.63 1.67
N ASP A 117 10.13 11.28 2.81
CA ASP A 117 9.04 10.95 3.75
C ASP A 117 7.65 11.05 3.09
N PHE A 118 7.44 12.03 2.19
CA PHE A 118 6.18 12.16 1.45
C PHE A 118 6.01 11.01 0.46
N ILE A 119 7.07 10.66 -0.28
CA ILE A 119 7.03 9.54 -1.23
C ILE A 119 6.76 8.21 -0.55
N PHE A 120 7.42 7.93 0.59
CA PHE A 120 7.13 6.76 1.39
C PHE A 120 5.71 6.78 1.95
N SER A 121 5.21 7.94 2.43
CA SER A 121 3.83 8.05 2.92
C SER A 121 2.82 7.70 1.82
N CYS A 122 3.03 8.23 0.61
CA CYS A 122 2.22 7.94 -0.56
C CYS A 122 2.22 6.44 -0.91
N ALA A 123 3.41 5.82 -0.97
CA ALA A 123 3.52 4.39 -1.25
C ALA A 123 2.85 3.55 -0.15
N MET A 124 3.10 3.85 1.12
CA MET A 124 2.47 3.14 2.24
C MET A 124 0.95 3.26 2.20
N MET A 125 0.40 4.46 1.95
CA MET A 125 -1.03 4.67 1.85
C MET A 125 -1.62 3.93 0.65
N HIS A 126 -0.97 3.98 -0.51
CA HIS A 126 -1.39 3.25 -1.71
C HIS A 126 -1.47 1.73 -1.44
N GLU A 127 -0.39 1.13 -0.96
CA GLU A 127 -0.39 -0.32 -0.67
C GLU A 127 -1.36 -0.70 0.45
N THR A 128 -1.52 0.18 1.45
CA THR A 128 -2.52 -0.02 2.50
C THR A 128 -3.94 -0.05 1.91
N GLY A 129 -4.23 0.72 0.87
CA GLY A 129 -5.52 0.72 0.17
C GLY A 129 -5.85 -0.65 -0.42
N HIS A 130 -4.86 -1.31 -1.02
CA HIS A 130 -4.99 -2.70 -1.49
C HIS A 130 -5.29 -3.68 -0.36
N THR A 131 -4.69 -3.49 0.81
CA THR A 131 -5.01 -4.33 1.98
C THR A 131 -6.42 -4.08 2.55
N PHE A 132 -7.08 -3.00 2.13
CA PHE A 132 -8.48 -2.67 2.46
C PHE A 132 -9.45 -2.99 1.30
N GLY A 133 -9.02 -3.71 0.27
CA GLY A 133 -9.90 -4.20 -0.78
C GLY A 133 -10.04 -3.31 -2.02
N ILE A 134 -9.32 -2.18 -2.11
CA ILE A 134 -9.22 -1.43 -3.37
C ILE A 134 -8.26 -2.18 -4.28
N ASP A 135 -8.71 -2.71 -5.41
CA ASP A 135 -7.91 -3.63 -6.22
C ASP A 135 -7.53 -3.05 -7.58
N PHE A 136 -6.60 -3.71 -8.25
CA PHE A 136 -6.18 -3.39 -9.61
C PHE A 136 -7.41 -3.29 -10.53
N MET A 137 -7.63 -2.11 -11.11
CA MET A 137 -8.78 -1.82 -11.98
C MET A 137 -10.16 -1.95 -11.29
N PHE A 138 -10.21 -2.05 -9.97
CA PHE A 138 -11.43 -2.02 -9.16
C PHE A 138 -11.27 -1.01 -8.01
N PRO A 139 -11.60 0.28 -8.25
CA PRO A 139 -12.28 0.80 -9.44
C PRO A 139 -11.37 0.97 -10.67
N VAL A 140 -11.94 1.16 -11.87
CA VAL A 140 -11.21 1.16 -13.17
C VAL A 140 -10.06 2.18 -13.26
N GLY A 141 -10.09 3.23 -12.43
CA GLY A 141 -9.02 4.21 -12.31
C GLY A 141 -7.83 3.78 -11.43
N CYS A 142 -8.03 2.80 -10.55
CA CYS A 142 -7.02 2.26 -9.63
C CYS A 142 -5.97 1.44 -10.39
N ASP A 143 -4.70 1.70 -10.12
CA ASP A 143 -3.52 1.08 -10.75
C ASP A 143 -3.51 1.08 -12.28
N ASN A 144 -4.33 1.93 -12.87
CA ASN A 144 -4.48 1.95 -14.29
C ASN A 144 -3.26 2.64 -14.90
N ILE A 145 -2.32 1.87 -15.43
CA ILE A 145 -1.07 2.39 -16.02
C ILE A 145 -1.30 3.41 -17.13
N LEU A 146 -2.44 3.35 -17.82
CA LEU A 146 -2.83 4.30 -18.85
C LEU A 146 -3.20 5.67 -18.28
N THR A 147 -3.38 5.82 -16.96
CA THR A 147 -3.58 7.11 -16.30
C THR A 147 -2.28 7.86 -16.04
N SER A 148 -1.11 7.21 -16.21
CA SER A 148 0.18 7.79 -15.84
C SER A 148 0.74 8.81 -16.84
N ARG A 149 0.24 8.84 -18.10
CA ARG A 149 0.80 9.70 -19.16
C ARG A 149 -0.29 10.44 -19.94
N PRO A 150 -0.10 11.73 -20.25
CA PRO A 150 -1.13 12.61 -20.83
C PRO A 150 -1.56 12.24 -22.26
N TYR A 151 -0.80 11.43 -22.98
CA TYR A 151 -1.18 10.99 -24.33
C TYR A 151 -2.09 9.74 -24.33
N HIS A 152 -2.33 9.11 -23.17
CA HIS A 152 -3.33 8.07 -23.04
C HIS A 152 -4.70 8.68 -22.70
N VAL A 153 -5.76 8.20 -23.33
CA VAL A 153 -7.12 8.72 -23.11
C VAL A 153 -7.58 8.54 -21.65
N ALA A 154 -7.19 7.45 -21.00
CA ALA A 154 -7.48 7.19 -19.60
C ALA A 154 -6.94 8.28 -18.64
N TYR A 155 -5.82 8.93 -18.98
CA TYR A 155 -5.29 10.08 -18.21
C TYR A 155 -6.33 11.19 -18.03
N TRP A 156 -7.13 11.43 -19.07
CA TRP A 156 -8.14 12.49 -19.08
C TRP A 156 -9.44 12.00 -18.46
N PHE A 157 -9.90 10.79 -18.76
CA PHE A 157 -11.12 10.23 -18.16
C PHE A 157 -11.03 10.13 -16.65
N PHE A 158 -9.93 9.59 -16.12
CA PHE A 158 -9.69 9.45 -14.68
C PHE A 158 -8.94 10.64 -14.09
N GLY A 159 -8.95 11.80 -14.76
CA GLY A 159 -8.32 13.00 -14.24
C GLY A 159 -8.96 13.54 -12.97
N ASN A 160 -10.26 13.28 -12.80
CA ASN A 160 -11.02 13.63 -11.60
C ASN A 160 -10.83 12.62 -10.47
N TYR A 161 -10.33 11.42 -10.73
CA TYR A 161 -10.09 10.43 -9.68
C TYR A 161 -8.88 10.82 -8.82
N LYS A 162 -9.10 11.68 -7.81
CA LYS A 162 -8.07 12.31 -6.96
C LYS A 162 -7.68 11.41 -5.79
N SER A 163 -7.10 10.26 -6.11
CA SER A 163 -6.67 9.27 -5.13
C SER A 163 -5.22 8.86 -5.35
N CYS A 164 -4.50 8.52 -4.28
CA CYS A 164 -3.18 7.88 -4.40
C CYS A 164 -3.27 6.51 -5.12
N MET A 165 -4.45 5.90 -5.22
CA MET A 165 -4.70 4.67 -5.99
C MET A 165 -4.61 4.87 -7.50
N ASN A 166 -4.74 6.11 -7.98
CA ASN A 166 -4.57 6.45 -9.39
C ASN A 166 -3.08 6.71 -9.71
N TYR A 167 -2.50 6.01 -10.68
CA TYR A 167 -1.08 6.18 -11.07
C TYR A 167 -0.72 7.59 -11.54
N ARG A 168 -1.69 8.41 -11.94
CA ARG A 168 -1.48 9.85 -12.16
C ARG A 168 -1.05 10.58 -10.88
N TYR A 169 -1.55 10.14 -9.74
CA TYR A 169 -1.47 10.84 -8.46
C TYR A 169 -0.76 10.07 -7.35
N THR A 170 -0.35 8.80 -7.55
CA THR A 170 0.28 7.95 -6.52
C THR A 170 1.34 8.65 -5.71
N TYR A 171 2.25 9.40 -6.35
CA TYR A 171 3.31 10.15 -5.67
C TYR A 171 3.06 11.66 -5.62
N SER A 172 1.80 12.07 -5.73
CA SER A 172 1.39 13.48 -5.79
C SER A 172 0.27 13.88 -4.86
N ILE A 173 -0.56 12.93 -4.45
CA ILE A 173 -1.60 13.13 -3.46
C ILE A 173 -1.35 12.11 -2.36
N LEU A 174 -1.46 12.55 -1.10
CA LEU A 174 -1.48 11.69 0.07
C LEU A 174 -2.89 11.71 0.63
N ASP A 175 -3.80 11.06 -0.10
CA ASP A 175 -5.21 10.94 0.23
C ASP A 175 -5.83 9.87 -0.65
N TYR A 176 -6.93 9.26 -0.19
CA TYR A 176 -7.85 8.55 -1.07
C TYR A 176 -8.90 9.52 -1.59
N SER A 177 -9.61 9.14 -2.64
CA SER A 177 -10.70 9.99 -3.12
C SER A 177 -11.98 9.78 -2.30
N ASP A 178 -12.74 10.86 -2.13
CA ASP A 178 -14.09 10.90 -1.53
C ASP A 178 -15.22 10.91 -2.59
N GLY A 179 -14.87 10.78 -3.88
CA GLY A 179 -15.84 10.77 -4.99
C GLY A 179 -16.44 12.14 -5.33
N SER A 180 -15.97 13.24 -4.73
CA SER A 180 -16.58 14.57 -4.88
C SER A 180 -16.16 15.33 -6.15
N HIS A 181 -15.19 14.83 -6.92
CA HIS A 181 -14.57 15.56 -8.04
C HIS A 181 -15.23 15.29 -9.41
N GLY A 182 -16.40 14.66 -9.43
CA GLY A 182 -17.24 14.51 -10.62
C GLY A 182 -17.09 13.18 -11.34
N LEU A 183 -17.20 13.19 -12.67
CA LEU A 183 -17.25 11.94 -13.46
C LEU A 183 -15.98 11.11 -13.28
N PHE A 184 -16.19 9.80 -13.07
CA PHE A 184 -15.14 8.80 -12.84
C PHE A 184 -14.25 9.06 -11.62
N ASP A 185 -14.71 9.90 -10.68
CA ASP A 185 -14.14 9.97 -9.35
C ASP A 185 -14.82 8.92 -8.47
N TYR A 186 -14.03 7.99 -7.93
CA TYR A 186 -14.53 6.90 -7.10
C TYR A 186 -14.30 7.25 -5.64
N ASP A 187 -15.31 7.05 -4.79
CA ASP A 187 -15.19 7.23 -3.35
C ASP A 187 -14.49 6.01 -2.74
N ASP A 188 -13.17 6.10 -2.65
CA ASP A 188 -12.31 5.07 -2.08
C ASP A 188 -12.41 5.06 -0.55
N TRP A 189 -12.56 6.23 0.08
CA TRP A 189 -12.63 6.35 1.54
C TRP A 189 -13.82 5.58 2.11
N SER A 190 -15.01 5.72 1.50
CA SER A 190 -16.19 4.96 1.93
C SER A 190 -16.15 3.48 1.52
N GLY A 191 -15.29 3.14 0.55
CA GLY A 191 -15.09 1.78 0.04
C GLY A 191 -14.09 0.91 0.83
N LEU A 192 -13.38 1.47 1.81
CA LEU A 192 -12.38 0.71 2.59
C LEU A 192 -13.04 -0.42 3.42
N ASP A 193 -12.61 -1.65 3.19
CA ASP A 193 -13.00 -2.82 4.00
C ASP A 193 -11.93 -3.11 5.07
N PHE A 194 -12.20 -2.68 6.30
CA PHE A 194 -11.31 -2.94 7.44
C PHE A 194 -11.23 -4.41 7.81
N SER A 195 -12.20 -5.24 7.42
CA SER A 195 -12.25 -6.69 7.66
C SER A 195 -11.66 -7.52 6.52
N PHE A 196 -11.14 -6.90 5.47
CA PHE A 196 -10.68 -7.59 4.24
C PHE A 196 -9.62 -8.69 4.49
N PHE A 197 -8.84 -8.57 5.57
CA PHE A 197 -7.82 -9.58 5.93
C PHE A 197 -8.35 -10.74 6.78
N GLU A 198 -9.58 -10.63 7.30
CA GLU A 198 -10.21 -11.69 8.09
C GLU A 198 -10.51 -12.86 7.16
N LYS A 199 -10.14 -14.08 7.58
CA LYS A 199 -10.50 -15.29 6.85
C LYS A 199 -12.03 -15.39 6.89
N ASN A 200 -12.68 -15.61 5.75
CA ASN A 200 -14.04 -16.14 5.75
C ASN A 200 -14.00 -17.54 6.39
N TRP A 201 -14.67 -17.72 7.53
CA TRP A 201 -14.80 -19.02 8.20
C TRP A 201 -15.98 -19.80 7.62
#